data_AF-A0A4Y8CM83-F1
#
_entry.id   AF-A0A4Y8CM83-F1
#
_cell.length_a   1.000
_cell.length_b   1.000
_cell.length_c   1.000
_cell.angle_alpha   90.00
_cell.angle_beta   90.00
_cell.angle_gamma   90.00
#
_symmetry.space_group_name_H-M   'P 1'
#
loop_
_entity.id
_entity.type
_entity.pdbx_description
1 polymer ?
#
loop_
_entity_poly.entity_id
_entity_poly.type
_entity_poly.pdbx_seq_one_letter_code
_entity_poly.pdbx_strand_id
1 'polypeptide(L)'
;MIVARASTEAPGEGIIGSVATMVKASLPGSDSEAVDYPATLTQYQASEASGVAAMQKLVQAYAEKCPGSKMAVMGYSQGAQVAADVMCGTSETGFAGNTQALSANISSNVVAMVLMGDPSHVPAETFNAGTAKNNGLFARQNIAACPTEKTVSYCDNQDEFCD
;
A
#
# COMPACT_ATOMS: atom_id res chain seq x y z
N MET A 1 -1.06 10.76 -6.57
CA MET A 1 -1.36 9.48 -5.90
C MET A 1 -0.39 8.46 -6.43
N ILE A 2 0.13 7.57 -5.59
CA ILE A 2 1.04 6.51 -6.03
C ILE A 2 0.31 5.19 -5.82
N VAL A 3 0.16 4.40 -6.89
CA VAL A 3 -0.83 3.32 -6.99
C VAL A 3 -0.15 1.99 -7.29
N ALA A 4 -0.30 1.00 -6.42
CA ALA A 4 0.26 -0.34 -6.60
C ALA A 4 -0.83 -1.36 -6.97
N ARG A 5 -0.68 -2.00 -8.13
CA ARG A 5 -1.60 -3.02 -8.66
C ARG A 5 -1.49 -4.36 -7.91
N ALA A 6 -2.45 -5.25 -8.10
CA ALA A 6 -2.41 -6.62 -7.60
C ALA A 6 -1.54 -7.53 -8.45
N SER A 7 -1.24 -8.72 -7.91
CA SER A 7 -0.54 -9.75 -8.64
C SER A 7 -1.26 -10.10 -9.95
N THR A 8 -0.49 -10.35 -11.01
CA THR A 8 -0.93 -10.74 -12.37
C THR A 8 -1.68 -9.68 -13.16
N GLU A 9 -1.96 -8.52 -12.58
CA GLU A 9 -2.49 -7.38 -13.34
C GLU A 9 -1.45 -6.85 -14.32
N ALA A 10 -1.91 -6.39 -15.49
CA ALA A 10 -1.06 -5.75 -16.49
C ALA A 10 -0.38 -4.50 -15.90
N PRO A 11 0.82 -4.11 -16.39
CA PRO A 11 1.49 -2.90 -15.95
C PRO A 11 0.57 -1.67 -16.00
N GLY A 12 0.55 -0.89 -14.92
CA GLY A 12 -0.39 0.22 -14.70
C GLY A 12 -0.96 0.24 -13.29
N GLU A 13 -2.05 0.98 -13.10
CA GLU A 13 -2.67 1.21 -11.79
C GLU A 13 -3.53 0.04 -11.29
N GLY A 14 -3.77 -0.97 -12.12
CA GLY A 14 -4.65 -2.10 -11.79
C GLY A 14 -6.10 -1.66 -11.53
N ILE A 15 -6.89 -2.56 -10.94
CA ILE A 15 -8.30 -2.33 -10.64
C ILE A 15 -8.51 -1.19 -9.63
N ILE A 16 -7.57 -1.01 -8.69
CA ILE A 16 -7.61 0.07 -7.70
C ILE A 16 -7.37 1.46 -8.31
N GLY A 17 -6.82 1.53 -9.53
CA GLY A 17 -6.76 2.77 -10.31
C GLY A 17 -8.13 3.44 -10.54
N SER A 18 -9.23 2.70 -10.38
CA SER A 18 -10.59 3.27 -10.35
C SER A 18 -10.78 4.27 -9.18
N VAL A 19 -10.18 4.02 -8.01
CA VAL A 19 -10.17 4.96 -6.87
C VAL A 19 -9.38 6.22 -7.22
N ALA A 20 -8.19 6.06 -7.81
CA ALA A 20 -7.40 7.19 -8.27
C ALA A 20 -8.14 8.03 -9.32
N THR A 21 -8.86 7.38 -10.24
CA THR A 21 -9.70 8.04 -11.24
C THR A 21 -10.82 8.87 -10.59
N MET A 22 -11.51 8.31 -9.59
CA MET A 22 -12.56 9.02 -8.84
C MET A 22 -12.01 10.24 -8.08
N VAL A 23 -10.82 10.11 -7.48
CA VAL A 23 -10.15 11.23 -6.81
C VAL A 23 -9.78 12.32 -7.82
N LYS A 24 -9.20 11.97 -8.97
CA LYS A 24 -8.88 12.95 -10.04
C LYS A 24 -10.10 13.69 -10.55
N ALA A 25 -11.23 13.01 -10.69
CA ALA A 25 -12.49 13.63 -11.08
C ALA A 25 -13.02 14.59 -9.99
N SER A 26 -12.85 14.25 -8.71
CA SER A 26 -13.37 15.03 -7.58
C SER A 26 -12.45 16.17 -7.14
N LEU A 27 -11.15 16.08 -7.44
CA LEU A 27 -10.13 17.03 -7.07
C LEU A 27 -9.30 17.43 -8.31
N PRO A 28 -9.79 18.39 -9.11
CA PRO A 28 -9.08 18.87 -10.30
C PRO A 28 -7.67 19.34 -9.97
N GLY A 29 -6.70 18.96 -10.81
CA GLY A 29 -5.28 19.24 -10.61
C GLY A 29 -4.53 18.17 -9.80
N SER A 30 -5.22 17.13 -9.32
CA SER A 30 -4.55 15.92 -8.84
C SER A 30 -4.16 14.98 -9.99
N ASP A 31 -3.13 14.17 -9.76
CA ASP A 31 -2.63 13.19 -10.72
C ASP A 31 -2.27 11.87 -10.02
N SER A 32 -2.03 10.82 -10.79
CA SER A 32 -1.65 9.50 -10.29
C SER A 32 -0.53 8.86 -11.11
N GLU A 33 0.30 8.08 -10.44
CA GLU A 33 1.41 7.34 -11.02
C GLU A 33 1.40 5.90 -10.50
N ALA A 34 1.54 4.94 -11.41
CA ALA A 34 1.59 3.53 -11.08
C ALA A 34 2.97 3.11 -10.58
N VAL A 35 3.01 2.24 -9.58
CA VAL A 35 4.23 1.54 -9.18
C VAL A 35 4.58 0.51 -10.24
N ASP A 36 5.71 0.70 -10.91
CA ASP A 36 6.24 -0.28 -11.86
C ASP A 36 7.09 -1.33 -11.13
N TYR A 37 6.58 -2.55 -11.07
CA TYR A 37 7.16 -3.66 -10.34
C TYR A 37 6.60 -4.99 -10.88
N PRO A 38 7.17 -6.17 -10.53
CA PRO A 38 6.79 -7.43 -11.16
C PRO A 38 5.32 -7.83 -10.98
N ALA A 39 4.74 -7.59 -9.80
CA ALA A 39 3.39 -8.03 -9.44
C ALA A 39 3.14 -9.52 -9.75
N THR A 40 4.02 -10.44 -9.36
CA THR A 40 3.89 -11.88 -9.64
C THR A 40 3.50 -12.69 -8.40
N LEU A 41 2.79 -13.80 -8.61
CA LEU A 41 2.53 -14.81 -7.58
C LEU A 41 3.73 -15.76 -7.41
N THR A 42 4.43 -16.07 -8.51
CA THR A 42 5.69 -16.80 -8.44
C THR A 42 6.77 -15.92 -7.83
N GLN A 43 7.50 -16.44 -6.85
CA GLN A 43 8.48 -15.66 -6.06
C GLN A 43 7.86 -14.39 -5.46
N TYR A 44 6.67 -14.54 -4.86
CA TYR A 44 5.87 -13.45 -4.31
C TYR A 44 6.69 -12.50 -3.44
N GLN A 45 7.50 -13.00 -2.50
CA GLN A 45 8.30 -12.17 -1.60
C GLN A 45 9.29 -11.27 -2.35
N ALA A 46 9.89 -11.77 -3.44
CA ALA A 46 10.81 -10.97 -4.25
C ALA A 46 10.06 -9.93 -5.10
N SER A 47 8.86 -10.29 -5.60
CA SER A 47 7.98 -9.37 -6.31
C SER A 47 7.54 -8.22 -5.40
N GLU A 48 7.02 -8.56 -4.23
CA GLU A 48 6.55 -7.62 -3.22
C GLU A 48 7.69 -6.68 -2.77
N ALA A 49 8.85 -7.21 -2.39
CA ALA A 49 10.00 -6.40 -1.99
C ALA A 49 10.48 -5.45 -3.11
N SER A 50 10.39 -5.87 -4.37
CA SER A 50 10.68 -4.99 -5.52
C SER A 50 9.64 -3.88 -5.65
N GLY A 51 8.37 -4.18 -5.36
CA GLY A 51 7.29 -3.20 -5.31
C GLY A 51 7.49 -2.16 -4.21
N VAL A 52 7.88 -2.59 -3.02
CA VAL A 52 8.22 -1.70 -1.89
C VAL A 52 9.34 -0.74 -2.29
N ALA A 53 10.45 -1.27 -2.83
CA ALA A 53 11.56 -0.44 -3.28
C ALA A 53 11.16 0.55 -4.39
N ALA A 54 10.35 0.11 -5.35
CA ALA A 54 9.85 0.96 -6.44
C ALA A 54 8.92 2.08 -5.92
N MET A 55 7.98 1.75 -5.03
CA MET A 55 7.05 2.71 -4.47
C MET A 55 7.77 3.72 -3.55
N GLN A 56 8.72 3.28 -2.74
CA GLN A 56 9.57 4.17 -1.93
C GLN A 56 10.31 5.18 -2.82
N LYS A 57 10.88 4.72 -3.94
CA LYS A 57 11.56 5.60 -4.89
C LYS A 57 10.62 6.65 -5.49
N LEU A 58 9.38 6.27 -5.86
CA LEU A 58 8.39 7.21 -6.37
C LEU A 58 7.98 8.26 -5.32
N VAL A 59 7.70 7.81 -4.10
CA VAL A 59 7.33 8.69 -2.99
C VAL A 59 8.45 9.68 -2.68
N GLN A 60 9.69 9.21 -2.59
CA GLN A 60 10.88 10.04 -2.34
C GLN A 60 11.11 11.03 -3.49
N ALA A 61 11.11 10.57 -4.74
CA ALA A 61 11.33 11.42 -5.91
C ALA A 61 10.25 12.52 -6.02
N TYR A 62 9.00 12.19 -5.71
CA TYR A 62 7.92 13.19 -5.72
C TYR A 62 8.07 14.19 -4.57
N ALA A 63 8.42 13.74 -3.36
CA ALA A 63 8.66 14.62 -2.22
C ALA A 63 9.85 15.58 -2.46
N GLU A 64 10.89 15.13 -3.16
CA GLU A 64 12.03 15.96 -3.55
C GLU A 64 11.66 16.97 -4.64
N LYS A 65 10.93 16.53 -5.67
CA LYS A 65 10.52 17.38 -6.80
C LYS A 65 9.48 18.43 -6.36
N CYS A 66 8.62 18.09 -5.42
CA CYS A 66 7.53 18.94 -4.94
C CYS A 66 7.48 18.96 -3.40
N PRO A 67 8.41 19.67 -2.73
CA PRO A 67 8.44 19.74 -1.27
C PRO A 67 7.12 20.26 -0.68
N GLY A 68 6.58 19.57 0.32
CA GLY A 68 5.32 19.93 0.98
C GLY A 68 4.05 19.63 0.17
N SER A 69 4.17 19.01 -1.00
CA SER A 69 3.01 18.52 -1.75
C SER A 69 2.32 17.36 -1.03
N LYS A 70 1.00 17.26 -1.18
CA LYS A 70 0.22 16.17 -0.59
C LYS A 70 0.29 14.94 -1.48
N MET A 71 0.47 13.77 -0.87
CA MET A 71 0.45 12.46 -1.52
C MET A 71 -0.61 11.58 -0.90
N ALA A 72 -1.16 10.67 -1.70
CA ALA A 72 -1.85 9.50 -1.17
C ALA A 72 -1.21 8.27 -1.80
N VAL A 73 -1.09 7.22 -1.00
CA VAL A 73 -0.61 5.90 -1.44
C VAL A 73 -1.80 4.95 -1.42
N MET A 74 -1.86 4.04 -2.38
CA MET A 74 -2.91 3.04 -2.40
C MET A 74 -2.45 1.76 -3.08
N GLY A 75 -3.04 0.65 -2.67
CA GLY A 75 -2.74 -0.63 -3.30
C GLY A 75 -3.83 -1.67 -3.10
N TYR A 76 -3.85 -2.63 -4.02
CA TYR A 76 -4.78 -3.77 -4.01
C TYR A 76 -4.03 -5.10 -3.96
N SER A 77 -4.49 -6.02 -3.11
CA SER A 77 -3.86 -7.34 -2.91
C SER A 77 -2.35 -7.21 -2.62
N GLN A 78 -1.47 -7.79 -3.44
CA GLN A 78 -0.01 -7.59 -3.29
C GLN A 78 0.39 -6.10 -3.30
N GLY A 79 -0.28 -5.25 -4.07
CA GLY A 79 -0.04 -3.82 -4.05
C GLY A 79 -0.44 -3.16 -2.73
N ALA A 80 -1.45 -3.69 -2.04
CA ALA A 80 -1.84 -3.22 -0.72
C ALA A 80 -0.74 -3.51 0.31
N GLN A 81 -0.18 -4.73 0.28
CA GLN A 81 0.99 -5.07 1.10
C GLN A 81 2.17 -4.16 0.79
N VAL A 82 2.47 -3.91 -0.49
CA VAL A 82 3.53 -2.97 -0.91
C VAL A 82 3.32 -1.58 -0.30
N ALA A 83 2.11 -1.03 -0.39
CA ALA A 83 1.80 0.30 0.15
C ALA A 83 1.89 0.32 1.69
N ALA A 84 1.43 -0.73 2.34
CA ALA A 84 1.49 -0.89 3.79
C ALA A 84 2.95 -0.98 4.26
N ASP A 85 3.81 -1.78 3.61
CA ASP A 85 5.23 -1.94 3.95
C ASP A 85 6.04 -0.66 3.74
N VAL A 86 5.71 0.13 2.71
CA VAL A 86 6.30 1.46 2.52
C VAL A 86 6.00 2.39 3.72
N MET A 87 4.78 2.36 4.22
CA MET A 87 4.32 3.29 5.28
C MET A 87 4.61 2.80 6.70
N CYS A 88 4.49 1.49 6.93
CA CYS A 88 4.60 0.84 8.25
C CYS A 88 5.96 0.18 8.48
N GLY A 89 6.71 -0.10 7.40
CA GLY A 89 7.89 -0.97 7.42
C GLY A 89 7.52 -2.44 7.37
N THR A 90 8.40 -3.24 6.78
CA THR A 90 8.24 -4.71 6.66
C THR A 90 8.50 -5.38 8.00
N SER A 91 7.54 -6.18 8.47
CA SER A 91 7.62 -6.93 9.74
C SER A 91 7.04 -8.36 9.64
N GLU A 92 6.52 -8.72 8.48
CA GLU A 92 5.87 -9.98 8.15
C GLU A 92 6.85 -11.15 8.20
N THR A 93 6.38 -12.32 8.64
CA THR A 93 7.23 -13.51 8.66
C THR A 93 7.57 -13.96 7.25
N GLY A 94 8.86 -14.14 6.96
CA GLY A 94 9.33 -14.67 5.67
C GLY A 94 9.60 -13.62 4.59
N PHE A 95 9.38 -12.34 4.87
CA PHE A 95 9.77 -11.24 4.00
C PHE A 95 11.17 -10.75 4.39
N ALA A 96 12.13 -10.92 3.49
CA ALA A 96 13.52 -10.51 3.71
C ALA A 96 13.69 -9.02 3.40
N GLY A 97 14.56 -8.35 4.15
CA GLY A 97 14.78 -6.91 4.01
C GLY A 97 13.84 -6.15 4.93
N ASN A 98 14.34 -5.81 6.12
CA ASN A 98 13.64 -4.94 7.07
C ASN A 98 13.54 -3.54 6.46
N THR A 99 12.60 -3.35 5.54
CA THR A 99 12.29 -2.02 5.03
C THR A 99 11.82 -1.19 6.20
N GLN A 100 12.53 -0.10 6.47
CA GLN A 100 12.08 0.85 7.47
C GLN A 100 10.88 1.61 6.92
N ALA A 101 9.92 1.91 7.80
CA ALA A 101 8.84 2.83 7.51
C ALA A 101 9.40 4.14 6.94
N LEU A 102 8.65 4.77 6.01
CA LEU A 102 9.01 6.08 5.49
C LEU A 102 9.29 7.08 6.62
N SER A 103 10.40 7.80 6.47
CA SER A 103 10.83 8.81 7.43
C SER A 103 9.76 9.89 7.62
N ALA A 104 9.65 10.42 8.84
CA ALA A 104 8.61 11.39 9.23
C ALA A 104 8.53 12.62 8.31
N ASN A 105 9.67 13.08 7.76
CA ASN A 105 9.71 14.21 6.83
C ASN A 105 8.97 13.93 5.50
N ILE A 106 8.88 12.67 5.07
CA ILE A 106 8.18 12.27 3.85
C ILE A 106 6.79 11.77 4.18
N SER A 107 6.63 10.92 5.20
CA SER A 107 5.32 10.38 5.58
C SER A 107 4.34 11.44 6.06
N SER A 108 4.81 12.58 6.57
CA SER A 108 3.96 13.75 6.87
C SER A 108 3.23 14.33 5.65
N ASN A 109 3.80 14.19 4.45
CA ASN A 109 3.18 14.59 3.18
C ASN A 109 2.16 13.58 2.67
N VAL A 110 2.18 12.33 3.18
CA VAL A 110 1.17 11.32 2.87
C VAL A 110 -0.08 11.63 3.69
N VAL A 111 -1.17 11.99 3.02
CA VAL A 111 -2.44 12.40 3.63
C VAL A 111 -3.47 11.28 3.67
N ALA A 112 -3.27 10.20 2.90
CA ALA A 112 -4.13 9.03 2.92
C ALA A 112 -3.35 7.77 2.48
N MET A 113 -3.67 6.63 3.11
CA MET A 113 -3.30 5.29 2.68
C MET A 113 -4.58 4.46 2.49
N VAL A 114 -4.81 3.96 1.27
CA VAL A 114 -5.98 3.13 0.95
C VAL A 114 -5.53 1.74 0.54
N LEU A 115 -5.89 0.75 1.35
CA LEU A 115 -5.54 -0.65 1.13
C LEU A 115 -6.81 -1.45 0.84
N MET A 116 -6.77 -2.35 -0.12
CA MET A 116 -7.89 -3.25 -0.42
C MET A 116 -7.35 -4.68 -0.57
N GLY A 117 -7.89 -5.63 0.20
CA GLY A 117 -7.47 -7.03 0.15
C GLY A 117 -6.02 -7.26 0.60
N ASP A 118 -5.53 -6.50 1.58
CA ASP A 118 -4.14 -6.55 2.05
C ASP A 118 -3.77 -7.90 2.69
N PRO A 119 -2.88 -8.71 2.09
CA PRO A 119 -2.43 -9.96 2.69
C PRO A 119 -1.72 -9.79 4.04
N SER A 120 -1.24 -8.59 4.38
CA SER A 120 -0.66 -8.26 5.67
C SER A 120 -1.65 -7.84 6.75
N HIS A 121 -2.96 -7.84 6.42
CA HIS A 121 -4.03 -7.46 7.32
C HIS A 121 -3.96 -8.21 8.67
N VAL A 122 -4.21 -7.47 9.74
CA VAL A 122 -4.43 -7.96 11.09
C VAL A 122 -5.78 -7.44 11.58
N PRO A 123 -6.61 -8.27 12.24
CA PRO A 123 -7.96 -7.89 12.64
C PRO A 123 -7.95 -6.91 13.81
N ALA A 124 -9.10 -6.29 14.05
CA ALA A 124 -9.36 -5.37 15.17
C ALA A 124 -8.56 -4.05 15.19
N GLU A 125 -7.92 -3.67 14.08
CA GLU A 125 -7.32 -2.34 13.94
C GLU A 125 -8.38 -1.28 13.63
N THR A 126 -8.18 -0.07 14.17
CA THR A 126 -9.17 1.03 14.03
C THR A 126 -9.30 1.57 12.61
N PHE A 127 -8.30 1.33 11.76
CA PHE A 127 -8.29 1.70 10.35
C PHE A 127 -8.87 0.62 9.43
N ASN A 128 -9.25 -0.54 9.96
CA ASN A 128 -9.87 -1.59 9.16
C ASN A 128 -11.33 -1.23 8.82
N ALA A 129 -11.73 -1.54 7.59
CA ALA A 129 -13.08 -1.45 7.10
C ALA A 129 -13.49 -2.78 6.46
N GLY A 130 -14.72 -3.22 6.71
CA GLY A 130 -15.22 -4.50 6.23
C GLY A 130 -15.50 -5.49 7.35
N THR A 131 -15.60 -6.76 7.00
CA THR A 131 -16.15 -7.82 7.85
C THR A 131 -15.13 -8.87 8.30
N ALA A 132 -13.87 -8.79 7.84
CA ALA A 132 -12.81 -9.74 8.19
C ALA A 132 -12.61 -9.87 9.71
N LYS A 133 -12.29 -11.08 10.13
CA LYS A 133 -12.14 -11.47 11.54
C LYS A 133 -10.81 -12.14 11.85
N ASN A 134 -10.11 -12.58 10.80
CA ASN A 134 -8.90 -13.36 10.88
C ASN A 134 -7.71 -12.56 10.33
N ASN A 135 -6.54 -13.20 10.38
CA ASN A 135 -5.27 -12.66 9.94
C ASN A 135 -5.06 -13.00 8.47
N GLY A 136 -4.69 -12.01 7.66
CA GLY A 136 -4.25 -12.24 6.29
C GLY A 136 -3.05 -13.19 6.21
N LEU A 137 -2.82 -13.70 5.00
CA LEU A 137 -1.80 -14.72 4.71
C LEU A 137 -0.40 -14.36 5.22
N PHE A 138 -0.09 -13.07 5.25
CA PHE A 138 1.19 -12.51 5.68
C PHE A 138 1.00 -11.48 6.80
N ALA A 139 0.19 -11.77 7.81
CA ALA A 139 -0.12 -10.85 8.90
C ALA A 139 1.08 -10.05 9.44
N ARG A 140 0.92 -8.73 9.48
CA ARG A 140 1.91 -7.77 9.98
C ARG A 140 2.18 -7.99 11.46
N GLN A 141 3.46 -7.93 11.86
CA GLN A 141 3.87 -8.16 13.26
C GLN A 141 4.05 -6.86 14.05
N ASN A 142 4.23 -5.73 13.36
CA ASN A 142 4.42 -4.42 13.99
C ASN A 142 3.67 -3.32 13.23
N ILE A 143 2.74 -2.67 13.92
CA ILE A 143 1.94 -1.55 13.39
C ILE A 143 2.35 -0.18 13.95
N ALA A 144 3.36 -0.11 14.81
CA ALA A 144 3.66 1.11 15.57
C ALA A 144 4.02 2.33 14.70
N ALA A 145 4.54 2.10 13.49
CA ALA A 145 4.87 3.14 12.53
C ALA A 145 3.75 3.44 11.51
N CYS A 146 2.68 2.64 11.50
CA CYS A 146 1.59 2.81 10.55
C CYS A 146 0.86 4.16 10.78
N PRO A 147 0.50 4.88 9.70
CA PRO A 147 -0.26 6.13 9.80
C PRO A 147 -1.76 5.84 10.00
N THR A 148 -2.14 5.22 11.12
CA THR A 148 -3.49 4.69 11.39
C THR A 148 -4.60 5.71 11.14
N GLU A 149 -4.44 6.96 11.60
CA GLU A 149 -5.40 8.07 11.44
C GLU A 149 -5.65 8.50 9.99
N LYS A 150 -4.80 8.08 9.06
CA LYS A 150 -4.89 8.40 7.62
C LYS A 150 -5.12 7.16 6.77
N THR A 151 -5.35 6.01 7.40
CA THR A 151 -5.43 4.72 6.74
C THR A 151 -6.87 4.24 6.69
N VAL A 152 -7.27 3.66 5.57
CA VAL A 152 -8.40 2.73 5.52
C VAL A 152 -7.92 1.45 4.83
N SER A 153 -8.06 0.32 5.51
CA SER A 153 -7.77 -1.01 4.95
C SER A 153 -9.04 -1.83 4.82
N TYR A 154 -9.46 -2.10 3.58
CA TYR A 154 -10.67 -2.85 3.29
C TYR A 154 -10.36 -4.36 3.20
N CYS A 155 -11.02 -5.15 4.04
CA CYS A 155 -10.98 -6.61 3.98
C CYS A 155 -12.30 -7.21 4.50
N ASP A 156 -12.83 -8.21 3.81
CA ASP A 156 -14.10 -8.87 4.15
C ASP A 156 -13.91 -10.33 4.54
N ASN A 157 -14.85 -10.83 5.34
CA ASN A 157 -14.82 -12.20 5.83
C ASN A 157 -14.91 -13.22 4.67
N GLN A 158 -14.03 -14.21 4.69
CA GLN A 158 -13.79 -15.21 3.62
C GLN A 158 -13.01 -14.71 2.40
N ASP A 159 -12.36 -13.54 2.47
CA ASP A 159 -11.31 -13.22 1.51
C ASP A 159 -10.13 -14.19 1.69
N GLU A 160 -9.73 -14.87 0.61
CA GLU A 160 -8.70 -15.92 0.67
C GLU A 160 -7.32 -15.41 1.11
N PHE A 161 -7.05 -14.11 0.97
CA PHE A 161 -5.73 -13.53 1.19
C PHE A 161 -5.65 -12.62 2.40
N CYS A 162 -6.66 -11.81 2.66
CA CYS A 162 -6.62 -10.81 3.74
C CYS A 162 -7.36 -11.22 5.02
N ASP A 163 -8.19 -12.28 5.00
CA ASP A 163 -8.92 -12.79 6.16
C ASP A 163 -8.39 -14.14 6.65
#